data_AF-A0A9P1IRQ2-F1
#
_entry.id   AF-A0A9P1IRQ2-F1
#
_cell.length_a   1.000
_cell.length_b   1.000
_cell.length_c   1.000
_cell.angle_alpha   90.00
_cell.angle_beta   90.00
_cell.angle_gamma   90.00
#
_symmetry.space_group_name_H-M   'P 1'
#
loop_
_entity.id
_entity.type
_entity.pdbx_description
1 polymer ?
#
loop_
_entity_poly.entity_id
_entity_poly.type
_entity_poly.pdbx_seq_one_letter_code
_entity_poly.pdbx_strand_id
1 'polypeptide(L)'
;MAPAESTPRNTGTYADDSVLSQNDIITDAKWCQSFPQSLADETSSSKFMIRAMFVAFSCVIRYRKILGEECFKSNYIADKMKIRSLSFENNESLTISQHLRSAGDAIKEGALEELAMVVTQKEGDVEALEVFSWKMHYDEYNNPSAVLSLDASNNSPISQLSKIGYAGSKSVRDQLVLLVRSLQVVCQKILAPLPENVSINFRMSYMDHVHSDYKADGFKETTTFYTLPEDCQIASLGQLRPGHHGCDLSCSSVYMNDSYEAELVLKKYAEKCADSLGYDVPNTLYQSFVSDANATRVSTEKTPEQPIESPKTPEEDLVEKVESVKLKDSPVKNVRGRRKRGQVSDKIAEKPIPVEERRTTRYGRVRSVSVISPEKRSKRNL
;
A
#
# COMPACT_ATOMS: atom_id res chain seq x y z
N MET A 1 -1.46 64.11 17.80
CA MET A 1 -2.25 62.90 17.47
C MET A 1 -2.44 62.89 15.97
N ALA A 2 -1.66 62.08 15.27
CA ALA A 2 -1.78 61.81 13.83
C ALA A 2 -2.11 60.30 13.68
N PRO A 3 -2.97 59.90 12.73
CA PRO A 3 -3.45 58.52 12.65
C PRO A 3 -2.42 57.61 11.97
N ALA A 4 -2.37 56.37 12.44
CA ALA A 4 -1.47 55.33 11.99
C ALA A 4 -1.76 54.88 10.54
N GLU A 5 -0.72 54.84 9.72
CA GLU A 5 -0.73 54.19 8.41
C GLU A 5 -0.84 52.67 8.59
N SER A 6 -1.87 52.10 7.97
CA SER A 6 -2.07 50.65 7.88
C SER A 6 -1.30 50.11 6.68
N THR A 7 -0.41 49.16 6.93
CA THR A 7 0.30 48.40 5.91
C THR A 7 -0.65 47.40 5.25
N PRO A 8 -0.68 47.26 3.92
CA PRO A 8 -1.55 46.31 3.24
C PRO A 8 -1.06 44.88 3.45
N ARG A 9 -1.98 43.99 3.83
CA ARG A 9 -1.77 42.54 3.89
C ARG A 9 -1.45 42.02 2.49
N ASN A 10 -0.28 41.43 2.37
CA ASN A 10 0.16 40.69 1.20
C ASN A 10 -0.73 39.43 1.07
N THR A 11 -1.76 39.49 0.22
CA THR A 11 -2.58 38.33 -0.13
C THR A 11 -1.73 37.43 -1.02
N GLY A 12 -1.24 36.34 -0.42
CA GLY A 12 -0.57 35.26 -1.14
C GLY A 12 -1.41 34.84 -2.34
N THR A 13 -0.76 34.85 -3.50
CA THR A 13 -1.24 34.32 -4.77
C THR A 13 -1.63 32.85 -4.59
N TYR A 14 -2.93 32.58 -4.50
CA TYR A 14 -3.47 31.28 -4.89
C TYR A 14 -3.23 31.18 -6.39
N ALA A 15 -2.37 30.23 -6.78
CA ALA A 15 -2.20 29.89 -8.19
C ALA A 15 -3.58 29.51 -8.73
N ASP A 16 -3.89 30.05 -9.90
CA ASP A 16 -5.11 29.85 -10.65
C ASP A 16 -5.22 28.37 -11.08
N ASP A 17 -6.01 27.58 -10.34
CA ASP A 17 -6.31 26.17 -10.62
C ASP A 17 -7.02 25.92 -11.96
N SER A 18 -7.43 26.98 -12.68
CA SER A 18 -8.18 26.85 -13.93
C SER A 18 -7.36 26.31 -15.11
N VAL A 19 -6.02 26.40 -15.06
CA VAL A 19 -5.13 26.03 -16.18
C VAL A 19 -4.79 24.53 -16.23
N LEU A 20 -5.07 23.75 -15.17
CA LEU A 20 -4.89 22.29 -15.19
C LEU A 20 -6.05 21.53 -15.89
N SER A 21 -7.14 22.22 -16.24
CA SER A 21 -8.45 21.58 -16.42
C SER A 21 -8.76 20.94 -17.78
N GLN A 22 -7.98 21.18 -18.85
CA GLN A 22 -8.30 20.57 -20.17
C GLN A 22 -7.40 19.41 -20.60
N ASN A 23 -6.26 19.18 -19.95
CA ASN A 23 -5.29 18.15 -20.35
C ASN A 23 -5.00 17.08 -19.28
N ASP A 24 -5.63 17.18 -18.10
CA ASP A 24 -5.41 16.26 -16.99
C ASP A 24 -6.32 15.03 -17.04
N ILE A 25 -6.22 14.29 -18.15
CA ILE A 25 -6.93 13.04 -18.37
C ILE A 25 -5.98 11.95 -18.87
N ILE A 26 -6.26 10.72 -18.48
CA ILE A 26 -5.61 9.51 -19.00
C ILE A 26 -6.49 8.92 -20.10
N THR A 27 -5.92 8.80 -21.29
CA THR A 27 -6.60 8.27 -22.49
C THR A 27 -6.29 6.80 -22.79
N ASP A 28 -5.44 6.16 -21.97
CA ASP A 28 -5.12 4.72 -22.05
C ASP A 28 -6.39 3.88 -21.87
N ALA A 29 -6.76 3.12 -22.90
CA ALA A 29 -8.00 2.35 -22.91
C ALA A 29 -8.00 1.22 -21.86
N LYS A 30 -6.83 0.63 -21.55
CA LYS A 30 -6.71 -0.42 -20.52
C LYS A 30 -6.79 0.18 -19.12
N TRP A 31 -6.22 1.36 -18.91
CA TRP A 31 -6.42 2.12 -17.68
C TRP A 31 -7.90 2.39 -17.44
N CYS A 32 -8.61 2.92 -18.44
CA CYS A 32 -10.01 3.32 -18.33
C CYS A 32 -10.97 2.15 -18.00
N GLN A 33 -10.57 0.90 -18.24
CA GLN A 33 -11.35 -0.27 -17.81
C GLN A 33 -11.37 -0.42 -16.29
N SER A 34 -10.30 -0.02 -15.62
CA SER A 34 -10.08 -0.26 -14.20
C SER A 34 -10.01 1.02 -13.37
N PHE A 35 -9.81 2.20 -13.95
CA PHE A 35 -9.60 3.45 -13.19
C PHE A 35 -10.26 4.66 -13.87
N PRO A 36 -10.58 5.74 -13.12
CA PRO A 36 -11.13 6.97 -13.68
C PRO A 36 -10.12 7.69 -14.59
N GLN A 37 -10.62 8.44 -15.58
CA GLN A 37 -9.77 9.16 -16.54
C GLN A 37 -9.08 10.38 -15.92
N SER A 38 -9.82 11.15 -15.11
CA SER A 38 -9.27 12.24 -14.30
C SER A 38 -9.32 11.85 -12.84
N LEU A 39 -8.30 12.24 -12.09
CA LEU A 39 -8.16 11.95 -10.65
C LEU A 39 -8.15 13.23 -9.81
N ALA A 40 -8.47 14.36 -10.43
CA ALA A 40 -8.41 15.68 -9.82
C ALA A 40 -9.58 15.91 -8.85
N ASP A 41 -10.80 15.47 -9.20
CA ASP A 41 -11.97 15.65 -8.33
C ASP A 41 -12.02 14.63 -7.20
N GLU A 42 -12.65 14.99 -6.09
CA GLU A 42 -12.73 14.20 -4.87
C GLU A 42 -13.34 12.80 -5.10
N THR A 43 -14.43 12.73 -5.88
CA THR A 43 -15.13 11.48 -6.14
C THR A 43 -14.26 10.52 -6.95
N SER A 44 -13.58 11.00 -7.99
CA SER A 44 -12.66 10.20 -8.80
C SER A 44 -11.39 9.85 -8.04
N SER A 45 -10.87 10.78 -7.24
CA SER A 45 -9.74 10.58 -6.33
C SER A 45 -10.03 9.41 -5.37
N SER A 46 -11.18 9.42 -4.70
CA SER A 46 -11.61 8.34 -3.80
C SER A 46 -11.82 7.02 -4.55
N LYS A 47 -12.51 7.03 -5.70
CA LYS A 47 -12.69 5.83 -6.55
C LYS A 47 -11.34 5.22 -6.95
N PHE A 48 -10.36 6.04 -7.29
CA PHE A 48 -9.01 5.59 -7.60
C PHE A 48 -8.36 4.94 -6.38
N MET A 49 -8.37 5.58 -5.21
CA MET A 49 -7.77 5.04 -3.99
C MET A 49 -8.29 3.66 -3.63
N ILE A 50 -9.61 3.46 -3.72
CA ILE A 50 -10.25 2.17 -3.43
C ILE A 50 -9.77 1.08 -4.39
N ARG A 51 -9.68 1.40 -5.68
CA ARG A 51 -9.25 0.43 -6.70
C ARG A 51 -7.74 0.16 -6.62
N ALA A 52 -6.95 1.18 -6.28
CA ALA A 52 -5.52 1.05 -6.05
C ALA A 52 -5.22 0.16 -4.84
N MET A 53 -5.93 0.37 -3.73
CA MET A 53 -5.86 -0.47 -2.52
C MET A 53 -6.20 -1.94 -2.86
N PHE A 54 -7.27 -2.18 -3.61
CA PHE A 54 -7.64 -3.52 -4.06
C PHE A 54 -6.54 -4.18 -4.90
N VAL A 55 -5.94 -3.43 -5.83
CA VAL A 55 -4.82 -3.90 -6.67
C VAL A 55 -3.58 -4.22 -5.84
N ALA A 56 -3.22 -3.33 -4.90
CA ALA A 56 -2.04 -3.48 -4.06
C ALA A 56 -2.14 -4.74 -3.19
N PHE A 57 -3.21 -4.90 -2.42
CA PHE A 57 -3.39 -6.10 -1.59
C PHE A 57 -3.57 -7.36 -2.42
N SER A 58 -4.21 -7.30 -3.60
CA SER A 58 -4.22 -8.45 -4.51
C SER A 58 -2.82 -8.89 -4.93
N CYS A 59 -1.92 -7.92 -5.20
CA CYS A 59 -0.52 -8.23 -5.51
C CYS A 59 0.19 -8.88 -4.34
N VAL A 60 0.05 -8.32 -3.13
CA VAL A 60 0.68 -8.91 -1.93
C VAL A 60 0.21 -10.35 -1.72
N ILE A 61 -1.11 -10.58 -1.68
CA ILE A 61 -1.71 -11.90 -1.46
C ILE A 61 -1.17 -12.90 -2.48
N ARG A 62 -1.05 -12.49 -3.75
CA ARG A 62 -0.51 -13.35 -4.79
C ARG A 62 0.97 -13.64 -4.61
N TYR A 63 1.80 -12.61 -4.46
CA TYR A 63 3.25 -12.76 -4.50
C TYR A 63 3.84 -13.33 -3.20
N ARG A 64 3.14 -13.17 -2.08
CA ARG A 64 3.41 -13.90 -0.83
C ARG A 64 2.81 -15.32 -0.81
N LYS A 65 2.15 -15.74 -1.90
CA LYS A 65 1.56 -17.08 -2.07
C LYS A 65 0.53 -17.44 -0.99
N ILE A 66 -0.25 -16.44 -0.58
CA ILE A 66 -1.30 -16.60 0.44
C ILE A 66 -2.47 -17.43 -0.12
N LEU A 67 -2.88 -17.15 -1.35
CA LEU A 67 -3.93 -17.89 -2.06
C LEU A 67 -3.38 -18.61 -3.29
N GLY A 68 -4.10 -19.63 -3.75
CA GLY A 68 -3.80 -20.34 -4.99
C GLY A 68 -4.04 -19.50 -6.25
N GLU A 69 -3.40 -19.86 -7.36
CA GLU A 69 -3.47 -19.09 -8.60
C GLU A 69 -4.89 -19.07 -9.22
N GLU A 70 -5.78 -19.97 -8.85
CA GLU A 70 -7.21 -19.98 -9.21
C GLU A 70 -8.01 -18.83 -8.59
N CYS A 71 -7.49 -18.21 -7.52
CA CYS A 71 -8.10 -17.06 -6.85
C CYS A 71 -7.87 -15.74 -7.60
N PHE A 72 -7.13 -15.75 -8.72
CA PHE A 72 -6.71 -14.53 -9.42
C PHE A 72 -7.08 -14.50 -10.89
N LYS A 73 -7.52 -13.32 -11.37
CA LYS A 73 -7.80 -13.00 -12.76
C LYS A 73 -6.78 -12.01 -13.32
N SER A 74 -6.44 -12.17 -14.59
CA SER A 74 -5.61 -11.21 -15.32
C SER A 74 -6.35 -9.90 -15.58
N ASN A 75 -5.74 -8.78 -15.22
CA ASN A 75 -6.23 -7.42 -15.49
C ASN A 75 -5.07 -6.53 -15.96
N TYR A 76 -5.38 -5.32 -16.41
CA TYR A 76 -4.40 -4.33 -16.81
C TYR A 76 -4.58 -3.06 -15.99
N ILE A 77 -3.45 -2.50 -15.54
CA ILE A 77 -3.42 -1.19 -14.86
C ILE A 77 -2.71 -0.13 -15.70
N ALA A 78 -2.16 -0.53 -16.84
CA ALA A 78 -1.66 0.35 -17.91
C ALA A 78 -1.51 -0.50 -19.17
N ASP A 79 -1.38 0.14 -20.33
CA ASP A 79 -1.23 -0.53 -21.63
C ASP A 79 -0.14 -1.61 -21.63
N LYS A 80 0.98 -1.33 -20.96
CA LYS A 80 2.15 -2.22 -20.86
C LYS A 80 2.22 -3.02 -19.55
N MET A 81 1.23 -2.90 -18.67
CA MET A 81 1.28 -3.52 -17.34
C MET A 81 0.06 -4.40 -17.05
N LYS A 82 0.30 -5.70 -17.21
CA LYS A 82 -0.63 -6.76 -16.81
C LYS A 82 -0.38 -7.16 -15.36
N ILE A 83 -1.45 -7.31 -14.59
CA ILE A 83 -1.43 -7.80 -13.22
C ILE A 83 -2.39 -8.97 -13.07
N ARG A 84 -2.30 -9.69 -11.94
CA ARG A 84 -3.30 -10.67 -11.52
C ARG A 84 -3.93 -10.19 -10.23
N SER A 85 -5.20 -9.79 -10.28
CA SER A 85 -5.95 -9.34 -9.11
C SER A 85 -6.92 -10.41 -8.62
N LEU A 86 -7.45 -10.27 -7.41
CA LEU A 86 -8.45 -11.22 -6.87
C LEU A 86 -9.63 -11.38 -7.83
N SER A 87 -10.09 -12.62 -8.00
CA SER A 87 -11.24 -12.98 -8.81
C SER A 87 -12.53 -12.89 -7.97
N PHE A 88 -13.61 -12.37 -8.56
CA PHE A 88 -14.92 -12.40 -7.92
C PHE A 88 -15.67 -13.72 -8.15
N GLU A 89 -15.11 -14.65 -8.94
CA GLU A 89 -15.73 -15.93 -9.28
C GLU A 89 -15.37 -17.05 -8.27
N ASN A 90 -14.27 -16.89 -7.53
CA ASN A 90 -13.87 -17.81 -6.46
C ASN A 90 -14.33 -17.25 -5.11
N ASN A 91 -14.90 -18.11 -4.25
CA ASN A 91 -15.52 -17.70 -2.99
C ASN A 91 -14.52 -17.14 -1.97
N GLU A 92 -13.30 -17.68 -1.90
CA GLU A 92 -12.26 -17.23 -0.96
C GLU A 92 -11.79 -15.83 -1.35
N SER A 93 -11.44 -15.63 -2.62
CA SER A 93 -11.05 -14.31 -3.13
C SER A 93 -12.20 -13.31 -3.12
N LEU A 94 -13.44 -13.75 -3.35
CA LEU A 94 -14.63 -12.90 -3.24
C LEU A 94 -14.81 -12.38 -1.81
N THR A 95 -14.63 -13.24 -0.81
CA THR A 95 -14.75 -12.86 0.61
C THR A 95 -13.74 -11.78 0.97
N ILE A 96 -12.47 -11.95 0.61
CA ILE A 96 -11.44 -10.92 0.85
C ILE A 96 -11.77 -9.63 0.09
N SER A 97 -12.23 -9.76 -1.16
CA SER A 97 -12.60 -8.59 -1.97
C SER A 97 -13.75 -7.80 -1.35
N GLN A 98 -14.69 -8.45 -0.67
CA GLN A 98 -15.78 -7.78 0.06
C GLN A 98 -15.24 -6.98 1.26
N HIS A 99 -14.29 -7.53 2.03
CA HIS A 99 -13.67 -6.80 3.13
C HIS A 99 -12.88 -5.58 2.63
N LEU A 100 -12.11 -5.73 1.54
CA LEU A 100 -11.42 -4.61 0.89
C LEU A 100 -12.40 -3.56 0.36
N ARG A 101 -13.58 -3.98 -0.13
CA ARG A 101 -14.65 -3.06 -0.54
C ARG A 101 -15.19 -2.27 0.65
N SER A 102 -15.44 -2.90 1.80
CA SER A 102 -15.89 -2.21 3.01
C SER A 102 -14.85 -1.20 3.53
N ALA A 103 -13.57 -1.56 3.51
CA ALA A 103 -12.49 -0.60 3.80
C ALA A 103 -12.49 0.56 2.79
N GLY A 104 -12.83 0.29 1.53
CA GLY A 104 -12.97 1.31 0.50
C GLY A 104 -14.17 2.23 0.70
N ASP A 105 -15.27 1.74 1.26
CA ASP A 105 -16.40 2.58 1.64
C ASP A 105 -16.00 3.55 2.77
N ALA A 106 -15.18 3.11 3.72
CA ALA A 106 -14.58 4.01 4.73
C ALA A 106 -13.61 5.05 4.15
N ILE A 107 -12.96 4.79 3.00
CA ILE A 107 -12.17 5.82 2.28
C ILE A 107 -13.07 6.92 1.72
N LYS A 108 -14.23 6.57 1.15
CA LYS A 108 -15.17 7.57 0.60
C LYS A 108 -15.71 8.51 1.66
N GLU A 109 -15.83 8.02 2.89
CA GLU A 109 -16.38 8.76 4.02
C GLU A 109 -15.31 9.51 4.81
N GLY A 110 -14.05 9.53 4.33
CA GLY A 110 -12.94 10.17 5.04
C GLY A 110 -12.54 9.47 6.34
N ALA A 111 -13.07 8.26 6.58
CA ALA A 111 -13.05 7.61 7.88
C ALA A 111 -11.83 6.70 8.09
N LEU A 112 -11.29 6.11 7.03
CA LEU A 112 -10.16 5.16 7.14
C LEU A 112 -8.85 5.90 7.40
N GLU A 113 -8.14 5.57 8.50
CA GLU A 113 -6.77 6.05 8.75
C GLU A 113 -5.73 5.07 8.21
N GLU A 114 -5.81 3.80 8.60
CA GLU A 114 -4.90 2.75 8.15
C GLU A 114 -5.67 1.46 7.86
N LEU A 115 -5.35 0.79 6.75
CA LEU A 115 -5.69 -0.61 6.54
C LEU A 115 -4.39 -1.43 6.52
N ALA A 116 -4.27 -2.38 7.44
CA ALA A 116 -3.09 -3.24 7.55
C ALA A 116 -3.46 -4.70 7.23
N MET A 117 -2.71 -5.33 6.32
CA MET A 117 -2.70 -6.78 6.19
C MET A 117 -1.60 -7.34 7.09
N VAL A 118 -1.99 -8.05 8.13
CA VAL A 118 -1.14 -8.49 9.24
C VAL A 118 -0.96 -10.00 9.18
N VAL A 119 0.29 -10.44 9.08
CA VAL A 119 0.69 -11.85 9.14
C VAL A 119 1.18 -12.15 10.56
N THR A 120 0.64 -13.19 11.17
CA THR A 120 0.95 -13.59 12.54
C THR A 120 1.28 -15.07 12.62
N GLN A 121 1.92 -15.51 13.71
CA GLN A 121 2.24 -16.92 13.91
C GLN A 121 0.98 -17.75 14.13
N LYS A 122 0.03 -17.25 14.92
CA LYS A 122 -1.27 -17.87 15.15
C LYS A 122 -2.39 -16.86 14.97
N GLU A 123 -3.60 -17.38 14.75
CA GLU A 123 -4.78 -16.54 14.71
C GLU A 123 -5.00 -15.84 16.06
N GLY A 124 -5.25 -14.53 16.02
CA GLY A 124 -5.51 -13.72 17.21
C GLY A 124 -4.26 -13.10 17.86
N ASP A 125 -3.05 -13.49 17.46
CA ASP A 125 -1.82 -12.88 17.97
C ASP A 125 -1.79 -11.38 17.65
N VAL A 126 -1.33 -10.56 18.59
CA VAL A 126 -1.20 -9.10 18.38
C VAL A 126 0.11 -8.77 17.69
N GLU A 127 1.19 -9.47 18.04
CA GLU A 127 2.51 -9.31 17.46
C GLU A 127 2.55 -9.88 16.04
N ALA A 128 2.96 -9.04 15.09
CA ALA A 128 3.00 -9.35 13.67
C ALA A 128 4.39 -9.76 13.23
N LEU A 129 4.45 -10.79 12.38
CA LEU A 129 5.68 -11.20 11.69
C LEU A 129 5.92 -10.35 10.44
N GLU A 130 4.84 -9.97 9.76
CA GLU A 130 4.88 -9.16 8.55
C GLU A 130 3.60 -8.33 8.45
N VAL A 131 3.72 -7.06 8.06
CA VAL A 131 2.62 -6.12 7.90
C VAL A 131 2.80 -5.35 6.59
N PHE A 132 1.73 -5.31 5.79
CA PHE A 132 1.59 -4.35 4.69
C PHE A 132 0.58 -3.29 5.12
N SER A 133 1.05 -2.07 5.34
CA SER A 133 0.29 -0.97 5.94
C SER A 133 -0.05 0.08 4.89
N TRP A 134 -1.35 0.25 4.61
CA TRP A 134 -1.90 1.26 3.72
C TRP A 134 -2.43 2.42 4.58
N LYS A 135 -1.65 3.50 4.68
CA LYS A 135 -2.01 4.69 5.48
C LYS A 135 -2.60 5.77 4.59
N MET A 136 -3.71 6.35 5.02
CA MET A 136 -4.45 7.36 4.28
C MET A 136 -4.13 8.78 4.75
N HIS A 137 -4.23 9.72 3.82
CA HIS A 137 -4.22 11.15 4.06
C HIS A 137 -5.40 11.76 3.30
N TYR A 138 -6.13 12.68 3.92
CA TYR A 138 -7.23 13.42 3.29
C TYR A 138 -6.97 14.91 3.41
N ASP A 139 -7.11 15.65 2.30
CA ASP A 139 -6.74 17.07 2.26
C ASP A 139 -7.71 17.97 3.04
N GLU A 140 -8.99 17.59 3.13
CA GLU A 140 -10.00 18.33 3.90
C GLU A 140 -9.78 18.26 5.42
N TYR A 141 -9.27 17.14 5.93
CA TYR A 141 -9.18 16.88 7.37
C TYR A 141 -7.78 17.13 7.93
N ASN A 142 -6.75 17.01 7.09
CA ASN A 142 -5.37 17.30 7.45
C ASN A 142 -4.95 18.65 6.88
N ASN A 143 -5.22 19.72 7.63
CA ASN A 143 -4.60 21.01 7.38
C ASN A 143 -3.06 20.84 7.43
N PRO A 144 -2.27 21.23 6.41
CA PRO A 144 -0.81 21.18 6.47
C PRO A 144 -0.21 21.98 7.64
N SER A 145 -1.03 22.74 8.37
CA SER A 145 -0.67 23.48 9.56
C SER A 145 -0.69 22.69 10.89
N ALA A 146 -1.15 21.43 10.93
CA ALA A 146 -1.45 20.72 12.20
C ALA A 146 -0.57 19.48 12.53
N VAL A 147 0.42 19.14 11.71
CA VAL A 147 1.46 18.13 12.06
C VAL A 147 2.86 18.74 12.00
N LEU A 148 3.01 19.95 12.55
CA LEU A 148 4.26 20.37 13.17
C LEU A 148 4.20 19.90 14.62
N SER A 149 4.37 18.58 14.83
CA SER A 149 4.75 18.10 16.15
C SER A 149 6.08 18.76 16.47
N LEU A 150 6.14 19.51 17.57
CA LEU A 150 7.29 20.29 18.05
C LEU A 150 8.50 19.43 18.48
N ASP A 151 8.59 18.21 17.96
CA ASP A 151 9.77 17.37 18.04
C ASP A 151 10.41 17.37 16.66
N ALA A 152 11.48 18.16 16.52
CA ALA A 152 12.26 18.35 15.30
C ALA A 152 12.99 17.07 14.79
N SER A 153 12.58 15.87 15.24
CA SER A 153 13.06 14.56 14.76
C SER A 153 12.04 13.77 13.94
N ASN A 154 10.76 14.18 13.87
CA ASN A 154 9.71 13.38 13.22
C ASN A 154 9.54 13.67 11.72
N ASN A 155 10.46 13.14 10.91
CA ASN A 155 10.27 12.88 9.47
C ASN A 155 9.28 11.72 9.26
N SER A 156 8.03 11.85 9.74
CA SER A 156 7.01 10.83 9.48
C SER A 156 6.62 10.82 7.99
N PRO A 157 6.42 9.64 7.36
CA PRO A 157 5.95 9.52 5.98
C PRO A 157 4.74 10.42 5.65
N ILE A 158 3.84 10.59 6.61
CA ILE A 158 2.63 11.40 6.48
C ILE A 158 2.95 12.91 6.37
N SER A 159 3.99 13.39 7.06
CA SER A 159 4.42 14.80 6.99
C SER A 159 5.19 15.12 5.71
N GLN A 160 5.67 14.10 5.00
CA GLN A 160 6.21 14.24 3.64
C GLN A 160 5.10 14.15 2.58
N LEU A 161 4.11 13.28 2.80
CA LEU A 161 2.96 13.13 1.90
C LEU A 161 2.14 14.44 1.81
N SER A 162 2.01 15.18 2.91
CA SER A 162 1.37 16.51 2.94
C SER A 162 2.17 17.58 2.18
N LYS A 163 3.45 17.35 1.88
CA LYS A 163 4.31 18.25 1.07
C LYS A 163 4.26 17.93 -0.42
N ILE A 164 3.72 16.78 -0.81
CA ILE A 164 3.59 16.37 -2.21
C ILE A 164 2.21 16.79 -2.69
N GLY A 165 2.17 17.75 -3.61
CA GLY A 165 0.93 18.17 -4.28
C GLY A 165 0.48 17.17 -5.35
N TYR A 166 -0.78 17.25 -5.73
CA TYR A 166 -1.30 16.56 -6.90
C TYR A 166 -0.57 17.05 -8.18
N ALA A 167 0.09 16.14 -8.89
CA ALA A 167 0.88 16.44 -10.10
C ALA A 167 0.20 15.97 -11.40
N GLY A 168 -1.12 15.78 -11.37
CA GLY A 168 -1.90 15.30 -12.50
C GLY A 168 -2.09 13.78 -12.53
N SER A 169 -3.15 13.35 -13.20
CA SER A 169 -3.63 11.98 -13.32
C SER A 169 -2.56 11.04 -13.88
N LYS A 170 -1.80 11.49 -14.89
CA LYS A 170 -0.69 10.70 -15.48
C LYS A 170 0.39 10.37 -14.45
N SER A 171 0.80 11.36 -13.63
CA SER A 171 1.76 11.14 -12.54
C SER A 171 1.23 10.10 -11.55
N VAL A 172 -0.06 10.14 -11.22
CA VAL A 172 -0.67 9.19 -10.27
C VAL A 172 -0.78 7.78 -10.83
N ARG A 173 -1.06 7.63 -12.13
CA ARG A 173 -0.95 6.34 -12.82
C ARG A 173 0.46 5.78 -12.71
N ASP A 174 1.46 6.62 -12.97
CA ASP A 174 2.87 6.22 -12.95
C ASP A 174 3.30 5.81 -11.53
N GLN A 175 2.86 6.55 -10.51
CA GLN A 175 2.99 6.16 -9.10
C GLN A 175 2.39 4.78 -8.81
N LEU A 176 1.17 4.49 -9.29
CA LEU A 176 0.55 3.17 -9.10
C LEU A 176 1.32 2.05 -9.80
N VAL A 177 1.80 2.31 -11.02
CA VAL A 177 2.63 1.35 -11.76
C VAL A 177 3.90 1.03 -10.96
N LEU A 178 4.62 2.06 -10.51
CA LEU A 178 5.85 1.89 -9.73
C LEU A 178 5.56 1.17 -8.40
N LEU A 179 4.49 1.54 -7.69
CA LEU A 179 4.07 0.88 -6.46
C LEU A 179 3.85 -0.63 -6.66
N VAL A 180 3.13 -1.02 -7.73
CA VAL A 180 2.90 -2.43 -8.02
C VAL A 180 4.19 -3.16 -8.40
N ARG A 181 5.16 -2.48 -9.03
CA ARG A 181 6.50 -3.05 -9.27
C ARG A 181 7.28 -3.21 -7.97
N SER A 182 7.24 -2.24 -7.07
CA SER A 182 7.83 -2.35 -5.73
C SER A 182 7.24 -3.55 -4.98
N LEU A 183 5.92 -3.72 -5.01
CA LEU A 183 5.24 -4.87 -4.40
C LEU A 183 5.69 -6.22 -4.99
N GLN A 184 5.93 -6.28 -6.30
CA GLN A 184 6.47 -7.48 -6.95
C GLN A 184 7.88 -7.78 -6.45
N VAL A 185 8.75 -6.78 -6.45
CA VAL A 185 10.16 -6.94 -6.06
C VAL A 185 10.26 -7.30 -4.58
N VAL A 186 9.57 -6.58 -3.69
CA VAL A 186 9.66 -6.83 -2.24
C VAL A 186 9.18 -8.24 -1.91
N CYS A 187 8.03 -8.66 -2.45
CA CYS A 187 7.46 -9.98 -2.14
C CYS A 187 8.26 -11.14 -2.74
N GLN A 188 8.91 -10.96 -3.88
CA GLN A 188 9.56 -12.05 -4.63
C GLN A 188 11.08 -12.12 -4.43
N LYS A 189 11.75 -10.99 -4.15
CA LYS A 189 13.21 -10.88 -4.17
C LYS A 189 13.81 -10.43 -2.84
N ILE A 190 13.07 -9.67 -2.04
CA ILE A 190 13.58 -9.10 -0.79
C ILE A 190 13.13 -9.95 0.40
N LEU A 191 11.82 -10.23 0.48
CA LEU A 191 11.25 -10.97 1.60
C LEU A 191 11.54 -12.47 1.48
N ALA A 192 12.02 -13.06 2.58
CA ALA A 192 12.09 -14.51 2.69
C ALA A 192 10.68 -15.15 2.58
N PRO A 193 10.57 -16.43 2.19
CA PRO A 193 9.29 -17.12 2.12
C PRO A 193 8.57 -17.16 3.47
N LEU A 194 7.24 -17.00 3.45
CA LEU A 194 6.43 -17.20 4.65
C LEU A 194 6.49 -18.66 5.13
N PRO A 195 6.49 -18.92 6.45
CA PRO A 195 6.28 -20.25 7.00
C PRO A 195 4.93 -20.84 6.59
N GLU A 196 4.80 -22.18 6.60
CA GLU A 196 3.57 -22.85 6.16
C GLU A 196 2.34 -22.59 7.06
N ASN A 197 2.58 -22.25 8.33
CA ASN A 197 1.54 -22.16 9.36
C ASN A 197 1.42 -20.74 9.93
N VAL A 198 1.21 -19.76 9.06
CA VAL A 198 0.91 -18.37 9.46
C VAL A 198 -0.59 -18.09 9.35
N SER A 199 -1.06 -17.13 10.15
CA SER A 199 -2.41 -16.56 10.05
C SER A 199 -2.34 -15.18 9.43
N ILE A 200 -3.36 -14.78 8.67
CA ILE A 200 -3.39 -13.50 7.96
C ILE A 200 -4.70 -12.81 8.27
N ASN A 201 -4.62 -11.54 8.67
CA ASN A 201 -5.76 -10.79 9.18
C ASN A 201 -5.73 -9.37 8.61
N PHE A 202 -6.91 -8.80 8.31
CA PHE A 202 -7.02 -7.40 7.93
C PHE A 202 -7.46 -6.58 9.14
N ARG A 203 -6.67 -5.58 9.51
CA ARG A 203 -6.96 -4.70 10.64
C ARG A 203 -7.12 -3.28 10.10
N MET A 204 -8.00 -2.46 10.69
CA MET A 204 -8.11 -1.06 10.30
C MET A 204 -8.25 -0.08 11.47
N SER A 205 -7.57 1.06 11.39
CA SER A 205 -7.83 2.20 12.28
C SER A 205 -8.66 3.25 11.55
N TYR A 206 -9.33 4.09 12.34
CA TYR A 206 -10.17 5.17 11.83
C TYR A 206 -9.61 6.52 12.24
N MET A 207 -9.88 7.53 11.44
CA MET A 207 -9.51 8.91 11.74
C MET A 207 -10.17 9.38 13.05
N ASP A 208 -9.48 10.26 13.79
CA ASP A 208 -9.93 10.74 15.10
C ASP A 208 -11.31 11.41 15.10
N HIS A 209 -11.69 12.02 13.98
CA HIS A 209 -12.96 12.73 13.84
C HIS A 209 -14.17 11.79 13.64
N VAL A 210 -13.93 10.50 13.38
CA VAL A 210 -14.97 9.52 13.08
C VAL A 210 -15.77 9.20 14.33
N HIS A 211 -17.10 9.13 14.17
CA HIS A 211 -17.99 8.81 15.29
C HIS A 211 -17.71 7.44 15.91
N SER A 212 -17.93 7.38 17.21
CA SER A 212 -17.56 6.23 18.04
C SER A 212 -18.35 4.95 17.70
N ASP A 213 -19.50 5.09 17.06
CA ASP A 213 -20.43 4.05 16.63
C ASP A 213 -20.24 3.63 15.15
N TYR A 214 -19.44 4.36 14.38
CA TYR A 214 -19.11 3.99 13.01
C TYR A 214 -18.51 2.59 12.95
N LYS A 215 -18.90 1.80 11.95
CA LYS A 215 -18.39 0.44 11.77
C LYS A 215 -18.39 0.06 10.30
N ALA A 216 -17.20 -0.17 9.74
CA ALA A 216 -17.09 -0.75 8.42
C ALA A 216 -17.63 -2.20 8.42
N ASP A 217 -18.44 -2.53 7.43
CA ASP A 217 -19.03 -3.86 7.28
C ASP A 217 -17.97 -4.95 7.15
N GLY A 218 -18.17 -6.08 7.82
CA GLY A 218 -17.19 -7.17 7.85
C GLY A 218 -16.00 -6.92 8.78
N PHE A 219 -15.92 -5.77 9.45
CA PHE A 219 -14.96 -5.50 10.52
C PHE A 219 -15.63 -5.57 11.91
N LYS A 220 -14.90 -6.03 12.91
CA LYS A 220 -15.28 -6.25 14.30
C LYS A 220 -14.48 -5.27 15.12
N GLU A 221 -15.04 -4.89 16.26
CA GLU A 221 -14.35 -4.00 17.16
C GLU A 221 -13.31 -4.77 17.98
N THR A 222 -12.17 -4.14 18.24
CA THR A 222 -11.14 -4.65 19.15
C THR A 222 -10.58 -3.46 19.94
N THR A 223 -9.58 -3.70 20.79
CA THR A 223 -8.76 -2.66 21.43
C THR A 223 -7.30 -2.72 20.98
N THR A 224 -6.94 -3.72 20.18
CA THR A 224 -5.57 -4.02 19.77
C THR A 224 -5.43 -3.92 18.26
N PHE A 225 -4.44 -3.17 17.78
CA PHE A 225 -4.14 -3.10 16.35
C PHE A 225 -3.19 -4.19 15.94
N TYR A 226 -1.89 -3.93 15.86
CA TYR A 226 -0.82 -4.91 15.83
C TYR A 226 0.38 -4.33 16.57
N THR A 227 1.32 -5.17 16.97
CA THR A 227 2.64 -4.74 17.44
C THR A 227 3.70 -5.33 16.53
N LEU A 228 4.84 -4.66 16.41
CA LEU A 228 5.98 -5.14 15.65
C LEU A 228 7.09 -5.57 16.62
N PRO A 229 7.78 -6.69 16.37
CA PRO A 229 9.01 -7.05 17.05
C PRO A 229 10.09 -5.96 16.92
N GLU A 230 11.03 -5.90 17.86
CA GLU A 230 12.11 -4.90 17.86
C GLU A 230 13.07 -5.04 16.67
N ASP A 231 13.25 -6.25 16.15
CA ASP A 231 14.12 -6.57 15.02
C ASP A 231 13.44 -6.44 13.65
N CYS A 232 12.16 -6.06 13.63
CA CYS A 232 11.37 -5.91 12.41
C CYS A 232 11.91 -4.79 11.52
N GLN A 233 12.22 -5.12 10.27
CA GLN A 233 12.69 -4.14 9.29
C GLN A 233 11.50 -3.49 8.57
N ILE A 234 11.59 -2.19 8.27
CA ILE A 234 10.51 -1.42 7.65
C ILE A 234 11.03 -0.75 6.38
N ALA A 235 10.36 -0.96 5.25
CA ALA A 235 10.65 -0.28 3.99
C ALA A 235 9.41 0.42 3.42
N SER A 236 9.58 1.64 2.91
CA SER A 236 8.54 2.31 2.11
C SER A 236 8.46 1.69 0.72
N LEU A 237 7.25 1.34 0.27
CA LEU A 237 7.03 0.72 -1.04
C LEU A 237 6.59 1.74 -2.09
N GLY A 238 5.97 2.83 -1.64
CA GLY A 238 5.63 3.98 -2.46
C GLY A 238 4.39 4.71 -2.00
N GLN A 239 4.14 5.84 -2.66
CA GLN A 239 3.10 6.77 -2.32
C GLN A 239 2.17 7.03 -3.51
N LEU A 240 0.90 7.29 -3.22
CA LEU A 240 -0.10 7.70 -4.20
C LEU A 240 -0.65 9.06 -3.83
N ARG A 241 -0.74 9.97 -4.80
CA ARG A 241 -1.24 11.33 -4.57
C ARG A 241 -2.23 11.79 -5.62
N PRO A 242 -3.48 11.27 -5.65
CA PRO A 242 -4.58 11.87 -6.42
C PRO A 242 -5.05 13.20 -5.81
N GLY A 243 -6.03 13.87 -6.45
CA GLY A 243 -6.38 15.27 -6.17
C GLY A 243 -6.74 15.62 -4.74
N HIS A 244 -7.45 14.74 -4.01
CA HIS A 244 -7.97 15.02 -2.66
C HIS A 244 -7.53 14.01 -1.59
N HIS A 245 -6.76 13.00 -1.98
CA HIS A 245 -6.33 11.92 -1.11
C HIS A 245 -4.82 11.71 -1.26
N GLY A 246 -4.21 11.13 -0.23
CA GLY A 246 -2.87 10.60 -0.28
C GLY A 246 -2.84 9.21 0.35
N CYS A 247 -1.86 8.40 -0.06
CA CYS A 247 -1.51 7.19 0.66
C CYS A 247 -0.01 6.96 0.67
N ASP A 248 0.46 6.40 1.79
CA ASP A 248 1.75 5.75 1.93
C ASP A 248 1.54 4.25 2.16
N LEU A 249 2.18 3.41 1.34
CA LEU A 249 2.20 1.96 1.52
C LEU A 249 3.61 1.54 1.99
N SER A 250 3.67 0.90 3.14
CA SER A 250 4.90 0.39 3.74
C SER A 250 4.82 -1.11 4.02
N CYS A 251 5.98 -1.75 4.12
CA CYS A 251 6.12 -3.13 4.54
C CYS A 251 7.03 -3.21 5.75
N SER A 252 6.50 -3.76 6.86
CA SER A 252 7.27 -4.13 8.03
C SER A 252 7.39 -5.66 8.06
N SER A 253 8.57 -6.24 8.15
CA SER A 253 8.72 -7.70 8.16
C SER A 253 9.98 -8.16 8.89
N VAL A 254 9.85 -9.23 9.68
CA VAL A 254 11.00 -9.99 10.21
C VAL A 254 11.67 -10.85 9.13
N TYR A 255 11.04 -10.97 7.95
CA TYR A 255 11.57 -11.68 6.79
C TYR A 255 12.34 -10.77 5.82
N MET A 256 12.56 -9.52 6.21
CA MET A 256 13.42 -8.57 5.51
C MET A 256 14.72 -8.45 6.31
N ASN A 257 15.86 -8.70 5.65
CA ASN A 257 17.15 -8.72 6.34
C ASN A 257 17.60 -7.30 6.74
N ASP A 258 17.51 -6.36 5.81
CA ASP A 258 17.97 -4.99 5.97
C ASP A 258 17.03 -4.06 5.18
N SER A 259 16.45 -3.07 5.85
CA SER A 259 15.51 -2.12 5.23
C SER A 259 16.18 -1.15 4.26
N TYR A 260 17.43 -0.75 4.54
CA TYR A 260 18.19 0.16 3.68
C TYR A 260 18.54 -0.52 2.35
N GLU A 261 19.07 -1.74 2.40
CA GLU A 261 19.34 -2.52 1.19
C GLU A 261 18.05 -2.80 0.41
N ALA A 262 16.95 -3.10 1.12
CA ALA A 262 15.65 -3.29 0.51
C ALA A 262 15.18 -2.04 -0.26
N GLU A 263 15.23 -0.86 0.37
CA GLU A 263 14.86 0.42 -0.28
C GLU A 263 15.79 0.76 -1.46
N LEU A 264 17.09 0.47 -1.35
CA LEU A 264 18.03 0.67 -2.46
C LEU A 264 17.71 -0.22 -3.67
N VAL A 265 17.38 -1.50 -3.41
CA VAL A 265 16.95 -2.43 -4.46
C VAL A 265 15.64 -1.93 -5.09
N LEU A 266 14.66 -1.55 -4.27
CA LEU A 266 13.39 -1.02 -4.76
C LEU A 266 13.59 0.21 -5.63
N LYS A 267 14.45 1.14 -5.22
CA LYS A 267 14.82 2.34 -5.99
C LYS A 267 15.38 2.01 -7.36
N LYS A 268 16.40 1.14 -7.41
CA LYS A 268 17.02 0.71 -8.68
C LYS A 268 15.99 0.06 -9.62
N TYR A 269 15.08 -0.74 -9.08
CA TYR A 269 14.02 -1.35 -9.88
C TYR A 269 12.97 -0.34 -10.35
N ALA A 270 12.60 0.63 -9.51
CA ALA A 270 11.65 1.68 -9.87
C ALA A 270 12.21 2.57 -10.99
N GLU A 271 13.46 3.02 -10.88
CA GLU A 271 14.17 3.80 -11.91
C GLU A 271 14.25 3.02 -13.23
N LYS A 272 14.72 1.77 -13.19
CA LYS A 272 14.77 0.92 -14.39
C LYS A 272 13.39 0.70 -15.02
N CYS A 273 12.35 0.51 -14.20
CA CYS A 273 10.98 0.34 -14.69
C CYS A 273 10.47 1.62 -15.34
N ALA A 274 10.69 2.77 -14.70
CA ALA A 274 10.34 4.09 -15.21
C ALA A 274 10.98 4.35 -16.58
N ASP A 275 12.30 4.14 -16.70
CA ASP A 275 13.03 4.28 -17.96
C ASP A 275 12.48 3.35 -19.05
N SER A 276 12.23 2.09 -18.71
CA SER A 276 11.77 1.08 -19.70
C SER A 276 10.34 1.32 -20.19
N LEU A 277 9.50 1.94 -19.36
CA LEU A 277 8.07 2.14 -19.65
C LEU A 277 7.76 3.57 -20.09
N GLY A 278 8.68 4.51 -19.88
CA GLY A 278 8.53 5.95 -20.15
C GLY A 278 7.67 6.63 -19.09
N TYR A 279 7.88 6.29 -17.82
CA TYR A 279 7.18 6.89 -16.67
C TYR A 279 8.11 7.77 -15.87
N ASP A 280 7.56 8.75 -15.17
CA ASP A 280 8.34 9.62 -14.28
C ASP A 280 8.47 9.00 -12.89
N VAL A 281 9.67 9.02 -12.32
CA VAL A 281 9.90 8.60 -10.92
C VAL A 281 9.65 9.80 -10.00
N PRO A 282 8.71 9.72 -9.05
CA PRO A 282 8.59 10.75 -8.02
C PRO A 282 9.86 10.77 -7.15
N ASN A 283 10.47 11.94 -6.97
CA ASN A 283 11.71 12.14 -6.18
C ASN A 283 11.58 11.85 -4.67
N THR A 284 10.44 11.33 -4.20
CA THR A 284 10.08 11.24 -2.78
C THR A 284 9.96 9.83 -2.22
N LEU A 285 10.29 8.80 -3.02
CA LEU A 285 9.94 7.41 -2.70
C LEU A 285 10.77 6.74 -1.58
N TYR A 286 11.95 7.26 -1.22
CA TYR A 286 12.88 6.53 -0.35
C TYR A 286 13.39 7.37 0.81
N GLN A 287 12.91 7.04 2.02
CA GLN A 287 13.08 7.83 3.24
C GLN A 287 14.49 7.72 3.81
N SER A 288 15.10 6.53 3.70
CA SER A 288 16.43 6.27 4.28
C SER A 288 17.56 7.11 3.68
N PHE A 289 17.38 7.66 2.48
CA PHE A 289 18.40 8.48 1.81
C PHE A 289 18.36 9.97 2.18
N VAL A 290 17.28 10.46 2.80
CA VAL A 290 17.12 11.90 3.09
C VAL A 290 17.92 12.32 4.33
N SER A 291 18.28 11.38 5.20
CA SER A 291 19.06 11.61 6.42
C SER A 291 20.52 12.05 6.16
N ASP A 292 21.13 11.62 5.06
CA ASP A 292 22.58 11.81 4.84
C ASP A 292 22.95 13.03 3.99
N ALA A 293 22.01 13.57 3.20
CA ALA A 293 22.31 14.65 2.26
C ALA A 293 22.61 16.00 2.94
N ASN A 294 22.26 16.17 4.22
CA ASN A 294 22.53 17.39 4.99
C ASN A 294 23.66 17.25 6.02
N ALA A 295 24.32 16.10 6.12
CA ALA A 295 25.34 15.86 7.14
C ALA A 295 26.77 16.26 6.72
N THR A 296 27.03 16.61 5.46
CA THR A 296 28.40 16.96 5.02
C THR A 296 28.43 18.18 4.10
N ARG A 297 28.26 19.37 4.69
CA ARG A 297 28.83 20.62 4.14
C ARG A 297 29.44 21.44 5.26
N VAL A 298 30.62 21.02 5.70
CA VAL A 298 31.63 21.91 6.28
C VAL A 298 32.92 21.73 5.49
N SER A 299 33.23 22.79 4.74
CA SER A 299 34.51 23.30 4.25
C SER A 299 35.72 22.37 4.15
N THR A 300 36.33 22.31 2.96
CA THR A 300 37.78 22.54 2.81
C THR A 300 38.14 22.91 1.37
N GLU A 301 39.19 23.72 1.27
CA GLU A 301 39.64 24.53 0.14
C GLU A 301 40.32 23.74 -0.99
N LYS A 302 40.41 24.42 -2.15
CA LYS A 302 41.05 24.01 -3.41
C LYS A 302 42.58 23.98 -3.32
N THR A 303 43.26 22.99 -3.91
CA THR A 303 44.32 23.10 -4.97
C THR A 303 44.72 21.70 -5.51
N PRO A 304 45.47 21.53 -6.63
CA PRO A 304 45.04 20.67 -7.75
C PRO A 304 45.94 19.43 -8.05
N GLU A 305 45.30 18.48 -8.74
CA GLU A 305 45.76 17.42 -9.66
C GLU A 305 47.21 16.91 -9.63
N GLN A 306 47.37 15.58 -9.50
CA GLN A 306 48.09 14.74 -10.49
C GLN A 306 47.58 13.27 -10.49
N PRO A 307 47.68 12.54 -11.63
CA PRO A 307 46.96 11.29 -11.87
C PRO A 307 47.81 10.05 -11.54
N ILE A 308 47.20 9.05 -10.89
CA ILE A 308 47.78 7.71 -10.74
C ILE A 308 46.71 6.66 -11.04
N GLU A 309 47.01 5.80 -12.01
CA GLU A 309 46.27 4.61 -12.43
C GLU A 309 46.06 3.62 -11.28
N SER A 310 44.94 2.92 -11.28
CA SER A 310 44.71 1.70 -10.48
C SER A 310 43.53 0.88 -11.03
N PRO A 311 43.47 -0.43 -10.73
CA PRO A 311 43.07 -1.49 -11.67
C PRO A 311 41.60 -1.93 -11.55
N LYS A 312 41.15 -2.64 -12.60
CA LYS A 312 39.83 -3.27 -12.74
C LYS A 312 39.47 -4.19 -11.57
N THR A 313 38.28 -4.01 -11.01
CA THR A 313 37.63 -4.91 -10.04
C THR A 313 36.51 -5.75 -10.69
N PRO A 314 36.20 -6.94 -10.15
CA PRO A 314 35.29 -7.91 -10.75
C PRO A 314 33.83 -7.63 -10.36
N GLU A 315 33.15 -6.77 -11.10
CA GLU A 315 31.72 -6.44 -10.87
C GLU A 315 30.78 -6.88 -12.01
N GLU A 316 31.29 -7.49 -13.08
CA GLU A 316 30.47 -7.83 -14.26
C GLU A 316 29.95 -9.29 -14.28
N ASP A 317 30.42 -10.16 -13.37
CA ASP A 317 30.23 -11.61 -13.50
C ASP A 317 28.95 -12.18 -12.86
N LEU A 318 28.10 -11.35 -12.26
CA LEU A 318 26.83 -11.78 -11.63
C LEU A 318 25.58 -11.50 -12.48
N VAL A 319 25.71 -10.73 -13.57
CA VAL A 319 24.56 -10.23 -14.35
C VAL A 319 24.16 -11.19 -15.49
N GLU A 320 25.05 -12.08 -15.95
CA GLU A 320 24.79 -12.91 -17.13
C GLU A 320 24.07 -14.26 -16.86
N LYS A 321 23.95 -14.70 -15.60
CA LYS A 321 23.42 -16.05 -15.29
C LYS A 321 21.89 -16.17 -15.14
N VAL A 322 21.10 -15.12 -15.41
CA VAL A 322 19.66 -15.08 -15.04
C VAL A 322 18.69 -15.15 -16.23
N GLU A 323 19.16 -15.19 -17.49
CA GLU A 323 18.29 -15.05 -18.67
C GLU A 323 17.68 -16.34 -19.28
N SER A 324 17.68 -17.49 -18.60
CA SER A 324 17.13 -18.71 -19.22
C SER A 324 16.06 -19.45 -18.41
N VAL A 325 14.84 -18.89 -18.31
CA VAL A 325 13.62 -19.71 -18.14
C VAL A 325 12.48 -19.15 -18.99
N LYS A 326 12.28 -19.75 -20.17
CA LYS A 326 11.08 -19.56 -21.01
C LYS A 326 9.91 -20.38 -20.44
N LEU A 327 8.81 -19.71 -20.08
CA LEU A 327 7.53 -20.35 -19.76
C LEU A 327 6.87 -20.86 -21.06
N LYS A 328 6.60 -22.16 -21.14
CA LYS A 328 5.80 -22.79 -22.19
C LYS A 328 4.36 -22.95 -21.69
N ASP A 329 3.43 -22.30 -22.36
CA ASP A 329 1.99 -22.55 -22.22
C ASP A 329 1.57 -23.82 -22.96
N SER A 330 0.64 -24.58 -22.38
CA SER A 330 -0.16 -25.58 -23.10
C SER A 330 -1.56 -25.75 -22.48
N PRO A 331 -2.57 -26.13 -23.28
CA PRO A 331 -3.93 -25.63 -23.13
C PRO A 331 -4.88 -26.58 -22.36
N VAL A 332 -5.86 -25.97 -21.68
CA VAL A 332 -6.94 -26.62 -20.92
C VAL A 332 -8.04 -27.14 -21.85
N LYS A 333 -8.45 -28.40 -21.63
CA LYS A 333 -9.66 -29.00 -22.23
C LYS A 333 -10.87 -28.81 -21.30
N ASN A 334 -11.93 -28.26 -21.87
CA ASN A 334 -13.27 -28.12 -21.27
C ASN A 334 -13.96 -29.48 -21.05
N VAL A 335 -14.56 -29.69 -19.88
CA VAL A 335 -15.66 -30.65 -19.70
C VAL A 335 -16.77 -30.03 -18.85
N ARG A 336 -17.95 -29.93 -19.45
CA ARG A 336 -19.23 -29.52 -18.85
C ARG A 336 -19.73 -30.59 -17.88
N GLY A 337 -20.16 -30.19 -16.68
CA GLY A 337 -20.80 -31.07 -15.69
C GLY A 337 -22.02 -30.40 -15.03
N ARG A 338 -23.17 -31.04 -15.21
CA ARG A 338 -24.56 -30.67 -14.88
C ARG A 338 -24.80 -30.51 -13.35
N ARG A 339 -25.44 -29.41 -12.91
CA ARG A 339 -25.95 -29.23 -11.53
C ARG A 339 -27.30 -29.94 -11.34
N LYS A 340 -27.47 -30.66 -10.22
CA LYS A 340 -28.76 -31.04 -9.63
C LYS A 340 -28.94 -30.33 -8.28
N ARG A 341 -30.13 -29.77 -8.09
CA ARG A 341 -30.63 -29.17 -6.84
C ARG A 341 -30.92 -30.25 -5.79
N GLY A 342 -30.68 -29.92 -4.53
CA GLY A 342 -31.22 -30.61 -3.36
C GLY A 342 -31.28 -29.63 -2.18
N GLN A 343 -32.49 -29.29 -1.76
CA GLN A 343 -32.80 -28.61 -0.49
C GLN A 343 -32.66 -29.61 0.66
N VAL A 344 -32.10 -29.19 1.80
CA VAL A 344 -32.47 -29.70 3.13
C VAL A 344 -32.24 -28.58 4.16
N SER A 345 -33.25 -28.38 5.00
CA SER A 345 -33.30 -27.53 6.19
C SER A 345 -32.67 -28.21 7.40
N ASP A 346 -32.15 -27.45 8.38
CA ASP A 346 -32.66 -27.50 9.77
C ASP A 346 -31.81 -26.69 10.77
N LYS A 347 -32.53 -26.28 11.81
CA LYS A 347 -32.24 -25.36 12.92
C LYS A 347 -31.43 -26.05 14.04
N ILE A 348 -30.65 -25.30 14.82
CA ILE A 348 -30.30 -25.47 16.27
C ILE A 348 -29.68 -24.12 16.72
N ALA A 349 -30.40 -23.27 17.47
CA ALA A 349 -30.49 -23.16 18.94
C ALA A 349 -29.22 -22.58 19.64
N GLU A 350 -29.26 -21.28 19.94
CA GLU A 350 -28.30 -20.56 20.79
C GLU A 350 -28.73 -20.54 22.26
N LYS A 351 -27.77 -20.63 23.18
CA LYS A 351 -27.92 -20.33 24.62
C LYS A 351 -27.01 -19.16 25.00
N PRO A 352 -27.43 -18.25 25.91
CA PRO A 352 -26.64 -17.09 26.33
C PRO A 352 -25.85 -17.36 27.61
N ILE A 353 -24.67 -16.72 27.76
CA ILE A 353 -23.83 -16.66 28.97
C ILE A 353 -23.31 -15.22 29.12
N PRO A 354 -23.09 -14.70 30.35
CA PRO A 354 -23.44 -13.33 30.72
C PRO A 354 -22.31 -12.30 30.64
N VAL A 355 -22.75 -11.05 30.76
CA VAL A 355 -22.01 -9.78 30.78
C VAL A 355 -21.20 -9.63 32.06
N GLU A 356 -19.93 -9.21 31.95
CA GLU A 356 -19.16 -8.67 33.07
C GLU A 356 -18.49 -7.35 32.69
N GLU A 357 -18.33 -6.50 33.70
CA GLU A 357 -18.24 -5.05 33.67
C GLU A 357 -16.83 -4.48 33.41
N ARG A 358 -16.85 -3.23 32.96
CA ARG A 358 -15.77 -2.35 32.49
C ARG A 358 -14.66 -2.09 33.51
N ARG A 359 -13.43 -1.89 33.00
CA ARG A 359 -12.56 -0.78 33.43
C ARG A 359 -11.82 -0.17 32.24
N THR A 360 -11.99 1.14 32.08
CA THR A 360 -11.42 1.99 31.03
C THR A 360 -10.03 2.48 31.42
N THR A 361 -9.07 2.42 30.50
CA THR A 361 -7.90 3.30 30.48
C THR A 361 -7.70 3.83 29.07
N ARG A 362 -7.33 5.11 28.98
CA ARG A 362 -7.30 5.95 27.78
C ARG A 362 -6.11 5.57 26.89
N TYR A 363 -6.36 4.96 25.75
CA TYR A 363 -5.54 5.05 24.53
C TYR A 363 -6.46 4.82 23.31
N GLY A 364 -6.13 5.42 22.18
CA GLY A 364 -6.95 5.49 20.96
C GLY A 364 -7.56 4.14 20.54
N ARG A 365 -8.81 4.20 20.08
CA ARG A 365 -9.69 3.06 19.82
C ARG A 365 -9.40 2.47 18.43
N VAL A 366 -8.85 1.25 18.36
CA VAL A 366 -8.51 0.59 17.08
C VAL A 366 -9.43 -0.60 16.80
N ARG A 367 -9.81 -0.91 15.55
CA ARG A 367 -10.81 -1.96 15.21
C ARG A 367 -10.21 -3.04 14.25
N SER A 368 -10.63 -4.32 14.27
CA SER A 368 -9.97 -5.39 13.48
C SER A 368 -10.83 -6.64 13.20
N VAL A 369 -10.55 -7.39 12.11
CA VAL A 369 -11.13 -8.74 11.83
C VAL A 369 -10.13 -9.74 11.31
N SER A 370 -10.32 -10.98 11.77
CA SER A 370 -9.63 -12.17 11.29
C SER A 370 -10.26 -12.74 10.02
N VAL A 371 -9.45 -13.03 8.99
CA VAL A 371 -9.90 -13.77 7.80
C VAL A 371 -9.38 -15.20 7.92
N ILE A 372 -10.32 -16.15 8.01
CA ILE A 372 -10.02 -17.57 8.21
C ILE A 372 -9.36 -18.15 6.94
N SER A 373 -8.15 -18.71 7.08
CA SER A 373 -7.50 -19.51 6.03
C SER A 373 -8.09 -20.93 6.01
N PRO A 374 -8.32 -21.56 4.84
CA PRO A 374 -8.81 -22.93 4.79
C PRO A 374 -7.73 -23.92 5.27
N GLU A 375 -8.07 -24.75 6.26
CA GLU A 375 -7.27 -25.92 6.64
C GLU A 375 -6.99 -26.80 5.41
N LYS A 376 -5.71 -26.98 5.06
CA LYS A 376 -5.28 -28.01 4.12
C LYS A 376 -5.56 -29.39 4.75
N ARG A 377 -6.66 -30.02 4.33
CA ARG A 377 -6.93 -31.45 4.60
C ARG A 377 -5.83 -32.31 3.96
N SER A 378 -4.86 -32.71 4.77
CA SER A 378 -3.91 -33.77 4.45
C SER A 378 -4.67 -35.09 4.30
N LYS A 379 -4.73 -35.61 3.07
CA LYS A 379 -5.16 -36.99 2.82
C LYS A 379 -4.00 -37.92 3.17
N ARG A 380 -3.99 -38.44 4.39
CA ARG A 380 -3.44 -39.77 4.67
C ARG A 380 -4.48 -40.81 4.29
N ASN A 381 -4.06 -41.86 3.59
CA ASN A 381 -4.45 -43.27 3.70
C ASN A 381 -3.69 -44.01 2.58
N LEU A 382 -2.77 -44.92 2.93
CA LEU A 382 -2.99 -46.35 3.22
C LEU A 382 -3.37 -47.13 1.97
#